data_AF-A0AAW2SMJ1-F1
#
_entry.id   AF-A0AAW2SMJ1-F1
#
_cell.length_a   1.000
_cell.length_b   1.000
_cell.length_c   1.000
_cell.angle_alpha   90.00
_cell.angle_beta   90.00
_cell.angle_gamma   90.00
#
_symmetry.space_group_name_H-M   'P 1'
#
loop_
_entity.id
_entity.type
_entity.pdbx_description
1 polymer ?
#
loop_
_entity_poly.entity_id
_entity_poly.type
_entity_poly.pdbx_seq_one_letter_code
_entity_poly.pdbx_strand_id
1 'polypeptide(L)'
;MMSTENIIELAAENFVHPMSKTKEISVVSHPYPSSITLGRSEDDLKAVQLVQNLLLSAEKLEKYEQARKLLDECDRMSSSTGTPIQRLVFYFAGALYEKIDREKGTVSIKGLGKQTLDPLEDLHPDQRFQISFHENHPLSRITQFSAMQAIIDHVAEATKIHVIDLEIRTGVQSTILMQALAGRQERPVQHLTITAVGTKSKPRIEQTGERLMPLSLNLKFSFHIVMELISWNSMKTSLN
;
A
#
# COMPACT_ATOMS: atom_id res chain seq x y z
N MET A 1 -25.98 10.52 4.80
CA MET A 1 -24.60 10.09 5.10
C MET A 1 -23.74 10.53 3.95
N MET A 2 -22.64 11.23 4.24
CA MET A 2 -21.72 11.74 3.21
C MET A 2 -20.87 10.61 2.65
N SER A 3 -20.29 10.83 1.45
CA SER A 3 -19.23 9.98 0.95
C SER A 3 -17.98 10.13 1.82
N THR A 4 -17.14 9.09 1.85
CA THR A 4 -15.83 9.13 2.51
C THR A 4 -14.97 10.31 2.01
N GLU A 5 -15.01 10.56 0.71
CA GLU A 5 -14.26 11.65 0.06
C GLU A 5 -14.69 13.02 0.58
N ASN A 6 -16.00 13.30 0.61
CA ASN A 6 -16.52 14.58 1.11
C ASN A 6 -16.23 14.77 2.61
N ILE A 7 -16.17 13.69 3.41
CA ILE A 7 -15.78 13.76 4.82
C ILE A 7 -14.30 14.19 4.93
N ILE A 8 -13.42 13.59 4.13
CA ILE A 8 -11.99 13.88 4.14
C ILE A 8 -11.72 15.30 3.64
N GLU A 9 -12.35 15.70 2.54
CA GLU A 9 -12.21 17.04 1.94
C GLU A 9 -12.63 18.12 2.94
N LEU A 10 -13.82 17.99 3.54
CA LEU A 10 -14.29 18.94 4.55
C LEU A 10 -13.36 18.98 5.78
N ALA A 11 -12.89 17.83 6.26
CA ALA A 11 -11.98 17.79 7.39
C ALA A 11 -10.67 18.53 7.08
N ALA A 12 -10.15 18.40 5.85
CA ALA A 12 -8.97 19.09 5.39
C ALA A 12 -9.19 20.61 5.24
N GLU A 13 -10.33 21.04 4.67
CA GLU A 13 -10.70 22.46 4.56
C GLU A 13 -10.74 23.13 5.94
N ASN A 14 -11.44 22.50 6.89
CA ASN A 14 -11.55 23.00 8.26
C ASN A 14 -10.20 23.00 9.01
N PHE A 15 -9.27 22.15 8.62
CA PHE A 15 -7.93 22.09 9.20
C PHE A 15 -7.03 23.23 8.69
N VAL A 16 -7.07 23.52 7.39
CA VAL A 16 -6.27 24.60 6.76
C VAL A 16 -6.81 25.99 7.11
N HIS A 17 -8.13 26.12 7.23
CA HIS A 17 -8.80 27.33 7.66
C HIS A 17 -9.50 27.08 9.01
N PRO A 18 -8.75 26.98 10.12
CA PRO A 18 -9.36 26.87 11.44
C PRO A 18 -10.20 28.12 11.64
N MET A 19 -11.52 27.93 11.68
CA MET A 19 -12.53 28.98 11.73
C MET A 19 -12.09 30.09 12.68
N SER A 20 -11.59 31.20 12.12
CA SER A 20 -11.16 32.34 12.90
C SER A 20 -12.37 32.89 13.66
N LYS A 21 -12.33 32.75 14.99
CA LYS A 21 -13.29 33.24 15.99
C LYS A 21 -14.67 32.59 15.98
N THR A 22 -14.97 31.87 17.06
CA THR A 22 -16.31 31.92 17.67
C THR A 22 -16.19 32.04 19.18
N LYS A 23 -15.67 33.19 19.61
CA LYS A 23 -16.27 33.88 20.75
C LYS A 23 -17.31 34.82 20.16
N GLU A 24 -18.46 34.84 20.80
CA GLU A 24 -19.61 35.72 20.57
C GLU A 24 -20.67 35.21 19.58
N ILE A 25 -21.75 34.73 20.20
CA ILE A 25 -23.13 34.90 19.77
C ILE A 25 -23.30 36.35 19.30
N SER A 26 -23.41 36.60 18.00
CA SER A 26 -23.94 37.86 17.51
C SER A 26 -24.74 37.66 16.22
N VAL A 27 -26.03 37.92 16.36
CA VAL A 27 -27.05 38.08 15.33
C VAL A 27 -26.62 39.17 14.34
N VAL A 28 -26.08 38.83 13.17
CA VAL A 28 -26.06 39.72 11.99
C VAL A 28 -26.18 38.91 10.72
N SER A 29 -27.17 39.29 9.93
CA SER A 29 -27.64 38.69 8.69
C SER A 29 -26.63 38.81 7.53
N HIS A 30 -26.08 37.69 7.10
CA HIS A 30 -25.55 37.49 5.75
C HIS A 30 -26.16 36.21 5.15
N PRO A 31 -26.29 36.08 3.81
CA PRO A 31 -27.07 34.97 3.22
C PRO A 31 -26.38 33.60 3.28
N TYR A 32 -25.08 33.54 3.61
CA TYR A 32 -24.33 32.29 3.71
C TYR A 32 -23.23 32.29 4.78
N PRO A 33 -23.57 32.17 6.08
CA PRO A 33 -22.61 31.65 7.07
C PRO A 33 -23.14 30.45 7.87
N SER A 34 -24.29 29.87 7.51
CA SER A 34 -24.95 28.80 8.29
C SER A 34 -25.22 27.49 7.51
N SER A 35 -24.72 27.35 6.29
CA SER A 35 -25.02 26.19 5.43
C SER A 35 -24.16 24.94 5.66
N ILE A 36 -23.14 24.98 6.51
CA ILE A 36 -22.18 23.86 6.63
C ILE A 36 -22.61 22.85 7.72
N THR A 37 -23.48 23.24 8.66
CA THR A 37 -23.99 22.38 9.75
C THR A 37 -25.47 22.05 9.63
N LEU A 38 -26.23 22.81 8.83
CA LEU A 38 -27.67 22.64 8.72
C LEU A 38 -28.02 21.50 7.73
N GLY A 39 -28.26 20.30 8.26
CA GLY A 39 -28.70 19.13 7.50
C GLY A 39 -27.76 17.92 7.53
N ARG A 40 -26.67 17.96 8.33
CA ARG A 40 -25.72 16.85 8.43
C ARG A 40 -26.09 15.85 9.53
N SER A 41 -25.85 14.57 9.27
CA SER A 41 -25.98 13.54 10.29
C SER A 41 -24.96 13.78 11.41
N GLU A 42 -25.34 13.49 12.65
CA GLU A 42 -24.42 13.46 13.80
C GLU A 42 -23.20 12.55 13.52
N ASP A 43 -23.42 11.45 12.78
CA ASP A 43 -22.36 10.52 12.40
C ASP A 43 -21.37 11.12 11.39
N ASP A 44 -21.87 11.95 10.46
CA ASP A 44 -21.02 12.64 9.48
C ASP A 44 -20.12 13.67 10.20
N LEU A 45 -20.66 14.38 11.20
CA LEU A 45 -19.89 15.33 12.02
C LEU A 45 -18.83 14.62 12.87
N LYS A 46 -19.17 13.49 13.49
CA LYS A 46 -18.20 12.66 14.23
C LYS A 46 -17.08 12.16 13.32
N ALA A 47 -17.41 11.74 12.10
CA ALA A 47 -16.42 11.28 11.13
C ALA A 47 -15.46 12.39 10.71
N VAL A 48 -15.97 13.60 10.46
CA VAL A 48 -15.14 14.80 10.17
C VAL A 48 -14.21 15.11 11.33
N GLN A 49 -14.74 15.18 12.55
CA GLN A 49 -13.94 15.43 13.77
C GLN A 49 -12.85 14.38 13.96
N LEU A 50 -13.14 13.12 13.65
CA LEU A 50 -12.19 12.02 13.76
C LEU A 50 -10.99 12.20 12.82
N VAL A 51 -11.22 12.63 11.58
CA VAL A 51 -10.15 12.94 10.62
C VAL A 51 -9.36 14.19 11.06
N GLN A 52 -10.03 15.21 11.58
CA GLN A 52 -9.35 16.41 12.09
C GLN A 52 -8.43 16.10 13.29
N ASN A 53 -8.88 15.26 14.22
CA ASN A 53 -8.05 14.83 15.36
C ASN A 53 -6.80 14.09 14.88
N LEU A 54 -6.92 13.26 13.83
CA LEU A 54 -5.79 12.58 13.22
C LEU A 54 -4.78 13.57 12.59
N LEU A 55 -5.28 14.55 11.83
CA LEU A 55 -4.44 15.60 11.22
C LEU A 55 -3.69 16.43 12.29
N LEU A 56 -4.41 16.87 13.33
CA LEU A 56 -3.83 17.60 14.46
C LEU A 56 -2.81 16.77 15.24
N SER A 57 -3.01 15.45 15.34
CA SER A 57 -2.04 14.53 15.96
C SER A 57 -0.74 14.50 15.17
N ALA A 58 -0.85 14.40 13.84
CA ALA A 58 0.30 14.37 12.93
C ALA A 58 1.09 15.69 12.90
N GLU A 59 0.42 16.85 13.01
CA GLU A 59 1.10 18.15 13.10
C GLU A 59 1.92 18.29 14.40
N LYS A 60 1.50 17.61 15.47
CA LYS A 60 2.12 17.70 16.79
C LYS A 60 3.21 16.65 17.03
N LEU A 61 3.78 16.07 15.98
CA LEU A 61 4.85 15.07 16.11
C LEU A 61 6.13 15.62 16.78
N GLU A 62 6.32 16.93 16.89
CA GLU A 62 7.40 17.52 17.71
C GLU A 62 7.04 17.64 19.20
N LYS A 63 5.77 17.44 19.56
CA LYS A 63 5.19 17.57 20.91
C LYS A 63 4.41 16.30 21.26
N TYR A 64 5.14 15.19 21.42
CA TYR A 64 4.56 13.85 21.57
C TYR A 64 3.42 13.73 22.61
N GLU A 65 3.52 14.39 23.76
CA GLU A 65 2.46 14.33 24.79
C GLU A 65 1.12 14.94 24.31
N GLN A 66 1.17 15.98 23.47
CA GLN A 66 -0.04 16.57 22.90
C GLN A 66 -0.60 15.71 21.77
N ALA A 67 0.28 15.17 20.91
CA ALA A 67 -0.11 14.22 19.87
C ALA A 67 -0.79 12.99 20.48
N ARG A 68 -0.22 12.44 21.56
CA ARG A 68 -0.76 11.23 22.21
C ARG A 68 -2.18 11.41 22.75
N LYS A 69 -2.49 12.56 23.34
CA LYS A 69 -3.86 12.86 23.81
C LYS A 69 -4.89 12.88 22.68
N LEU A 70 -4.51 13.42 21.52
CA LEU A 70 -5.38 13.43 20.34
C LEU A 70 -5.50 12.02 19.75
N LEU A 71 -4.41 11.25 19.73
CA LEU A 71 -4.42 9.85 19.31
C LEU A 71 -5.26 8.96 20.25
N ASP A 72 -5.29 9.24 21.56
CA ASP A 72 -6.14 8.51 22.51
C ASP A 72 -7.63 8.71 22.18
N GLU A 73 -8.01 9.92 21.73
CA GLU A 73 -9.36 10.20 21.26
C GLU A 73 -9.66 9.54 19.91
N CYS A 74 -8.69 9.55 18.97
CA CYS A 74 -8.80 8.81 17.72
C CYS A 74 -9.01 7.31 17.96
N ASP A 75 -8.20 6.71 18.84
CA ASP A 75 -8.26 5.31 19.24
C ASP A 75 -9.65 4.93 19.78
N ARG A 76 -10.20 5.76 20.68
CA ARG A 76 -11.54 5.57 21.26
C ARG A 76 -12.68 5.59 20.22
N MET A 77 -12.55 6.38 19.16
CA MET A 77 -13.61 6.62 18.18
C MET A 77 -13.45 5.80 16.88
N SER A 78 -12.26 5.25 16.64
CA SER A 78 -11.92 4.48 15.46
C SER A 78 -12.22 2.99 15.64
N SER A 79 -12.24 2.25 14.54
CA SER A 79 -12.51 0.80 14.54
C SER A 79 -11.99 0.16 13.26
N SER A 80 -11.35 -1.00 13.39
CA SER A 80 -10.83 -1.79 12.26
C SER A 80 -11.91 -2.44 11.40
N THR A 81 -13.14 -2.56 11.91
CA THR A 81 -14.30 -3.13 11.19
C THR A 81 -15.43 -2.12 10.99
N GLY A 82 -15.23 -0.87 11.43
CA GLY A 82 -16.20 0.21 11.35
C GLY A 82 -16.34 0.85 9.96
N THR A 83 -16.82 2.09 9.91
CA THR A 83 -16.95 2.85 8.66
C THR A 83 -15.58 3.07 7.97
N PRO A 84 -15.53 3.39 6.67
CA PRO A 84 -14.26 3.68 5.99
C PRO A 84 -13.38 4.71 6.70
N ILE A 85 -13.99 5.75 7.28
CA ILE A 85 -13.29 6.78 8.06
C ILE A 85 -12.75 6.21 9.38
N GLN A 86 -13.54 5.40 10.09
CA GLN A 86 -13.08 4.74 11.32
C GLN A 86 -11.91 3.81 11.05
N ARG A 87 -11.94 3.04 9.94
CA ARG A 87 -10.82 2.16 9.56
C ARG A 87 -9.59 2.96 9.19
N LEU A 88 -9.75 4.02 8.40
CA LEU A 88 -8.65 4.93 8.04
C LEU A 88 -7.98 5.46 9.31
N VAL A 89 -8.75 6.07 10.22
CA VAL A 89 -8.18 6.65 11.44
C VAL A 89 -7.56 5.58 12.34
N PHE A 90 -8.16 4.39 12.44
CA PHE A 90 -7.60 3.29 13.22
C PHE A 90 -6.18 2.92 12.77
N TYR A 91 -5.99 2.69 11.46
CA TYR A 91 -4.68 2.30 10.93
C TYR A 91 -3.64 3.43 11.00
N PHE A 92 -4.03 4.66 10.68
CA PHE A 92 -3.12 5.81 10.76
C PHE A 92 -2.76 6.19 12.20
N ALA A 93 -3.70 6.12 13.15
CA ALA A 93 -3.41 6.35 14.55
C ALA A 93 -2.41 5.32 15.10
N GLY A 94 -2.59 4.04 14.76
CA GLY A 94 -1.63 2.98 15.09
C GLY A 94 -0.23 3.26 14.53
N ALA A 95 -0.12 3.71 13.28
CA ALA A 95 1.16 4.08 12.68
C ALA A 95 1.82 5.31 13.35
N LEU A 96 1.03 6.28 13.80
CA LEU A 96 1.53 7.45 14.54
C LEU A 96 2.00 7.07 15.94
N TYR A 97 1.31 6.17 16.65
CA TYR A 97 1.81 5.60 17.91
C TYR A 97 3.17 4.93 17.71
N GLU A 98 3.30 4.04 16.71
CA GLU A 98 4.57 3.38 16.38
C GLU A 98 5.71 4.39 16.13
N LYS A 99 5.42 5.44 15.35
CA LYS A 99 6.41 6.48 15.04
C LYS A 99 6.89 7.20 16.30
N ILE A 100 5.96 7.65 17.15
CA ILE A 100 6.26 8.36 18.39
C ILE A 100 7.07 7.47 19.34
N ASP A 101 6.62 6.24 19.55
CA ASP A 101 7.25 5.31 20.49
C ASP A 101 8.66 4.92 20.01
N ARG A 102 8.85 4.71 18.69
CA ARG A 102 10.16 4.46 18.09
C ARG A 102 11.11 5.65 18.25
N GLU A 103 10.63 6.88 18.04
CA GLU A 103 11.45 8.09 18.21
C GLU A 103 11.83 8.35 19.68
N LYS A 104 11.01 7.88 20.63
CA LYS A 104 11.33 7.86 22.06
C LYS A 104 12.22 6.67 22.48
N GLY A 105 12.50 5.72 21.58
CA GLY A 105 13.24 4.50 21.90
C GLY A 105 12.46 3.52 22.78
N THR A 106 11.13 3.60 22.78
CA THR A 106 10.22 2.75 23.58
C THR A 106 9.50 1.72 22.72
N VAL A 107 9.10 0.60 23.34
CA VAL A 107 8.27 -0.42 22.66
C VAL A 107 6.84 0.09 22.58
N SER A 108 6.29 0.08 21.36
CA SER A 108 4.92 0.47 21.11
C SER A 108 3.93 -0.58 21.62
N ILE A 109 2.99 -0.15 22.47
CA ILE A 109 1.90 -1.01 23.00
C ILE A 109 0.60 -0.79 22.21
N LYS A 110 0.42 0.41 21.65
CA LYS A 110 -0.79 0.84 20.94
C LYS A 110 -0.65 0.84 19.42
N GLY A 111 0.58 0.77 18.93
CA GLY A 111 0.79 0.70 17.49
C GLY A 111 0.46 -0.67 16.94
N LEU A 112 0.19 -0.69 15.64
CA LEU A 112 -0.25 -1.88 14.90
C LEU A 112 0.93 -2.69 14.35
N GLY A 113 2.16 -2.27 14.66
CA GLY A 113 3.35 -3.00 14.25
C GLY A 113 3.50 -4.27 15.07
N LYS A 114 3.66 -5.42 14.40
CA LYS A 114 4.34 -6.54 15.07
C LYS A 114 5.76 -6.07 15.41
N GLN A 115 6.36 -6.60 16.48
CA GLN A 115 7.77 -6.37 16.83
C GLN A 115 8.73 -7.01 15.81
N THR A 116 8.54 -6.70 14.53
CA THR A 116 9.39 -7.10 13.43
C THR A 116 10.20 -5.89 13.00
N LEU A 117 11.52 -6.05 12.98
CA LEU A 117 12.49 -5.00 12.69
C LEU A 117 12.37 -4.46 11.25
N ASP A 118 11.61 -5.14 10.38
CA ASP A 118 11.34 -4.70 9.01
C ASP A 118 9.83 -4.82 8.67
N PRO A 119 9.11 -3.71 8.48
CA PRO A 119 7.74 -3.71 7.98
C PRO A 119 7.56 -4.49 6.67
N LEU A 120 8.60 -4.58 5.82
CA LEU A 120 8.56 -5.34 4.57
C LEU A 120 8.58 -6.86 4.80
N GLU A 121 9.02 -7.34 5.96
CA GLU A 121 8.98 -8.79 6.30
C GLU A 121 7.56 -9.29 6.54
N ASP A 122 6.67 -8.44 7.07
CA ASP A 122 5.29 -8.78 7.39
C ASP A 122 4.30 -8.29 6.30
N LEU A 123 4.76 -7.44 5.37
CA LEU A 123 4.04 -6.99 4.17
C LEU A 123 4.00 -8.02 3.04
N HIS A 124 4.18 -9.30 3.35
CA HIS A 124 3.79 -10.36 2.43
C HIS A 124 2.37 -10.80 2.80
N PRO A 125 1.33 -10.13 2.27
CA PRO A 125 -0.05 -10.50 2.55
C PRO A 125 -0.25 -11.99 2.28
N ASP A 126 -1.05 -12.64 3.13
CA ASP A 126 -1.49 -14.02 2.93
C ASP A 126 -1.87 -14.20 1.46
N GLN A 127 -1.42 -15.30 0.84
CA GLN A 127 -1.75 -15.63 -0.53
C GLN A 127 -3.27 -15.52 -0.79
N ARG A 128 -4.10 -15.84 0.21
CA ARG A 128 -5.56 -15.66 0.16
C ARG A 128 -5.98 -14.20 0.03
N PHE A 129 -5.32 -13.28 0.73
CA PHE A 129 -5.57 -11.85 0.59
C PHE A 129 -5.18 -11.38 -0.82
N GLN A 130 -4.02 -11.80 -1.34
CA GLN A 130 -3.59 -11.39 -2.68
C GLN A 130 -4.57 -11.86 -3.76
N ILE A 131 -5.05 -13.11 -3.66
CA ILE A 131 -6.05 -13.67 -4.57
C ILE A 131 -7.36 -12.89 -4.45
N SER A 132 -7.88 -12.72 -3.23
CA SER A 132 -9.14 -12.00 -2.99
C SER A 132 -9.07 -10.55 -3.47
N PHE A 133 -7.95 -9.86 -3.22
CA PHE A 133 -7.74 -8.50 -3.71
C PHE A 133 -7.77 -8.46 -5.23
N HIS A 134 -7.07 -9.40 -5.87
CA HIS A 134 -7.01 -9.50 -7.33
C HIS A 134 -8.36 -9.78 -8.00
N GLU A 135 -9.15 -10.66 -7.41
CA GLU A 135 -10.48 -11.01 -7.91
C GLU A 135 -11.49 -9.87 -7.76
N ASN A 136 -11.43 -9.16 -6.62
CA ASN A 136 -12.41 -8.15 -6.24
C ASN A 136 -12.05 -6.73 -6.66
N HIS A 137 -10.79 -6.43 -7.00
CA HIS A 137 -10.33 -5.08 -7.34
C HIS A 137 -9.78 -5.03 -8.78
N PRO A 138 -10.34 -4.18 -9.66
CA PRO A 138 -9.93 -4.14 -11.07
C PRO A 138 -8.53 -3.57 -11.26
N LEU A 139 -8.06 -2.69 -10.37
CA LEU A 139 -6.78 -2.00 -10.52
C LEU A 139 -5.59 -2.97 -10.57
N SER A 140 -5.57 -4.00 -9.71
CA SER A 140 -4.49 -5.00 -9.74
C SER A 140 -4.45 -5.76 -11.05
N ARG A 141 -5.61 -6.10 -11.62
CA ARG A 141 -5.72 -6.80 -12.91
C ARG A 141 -5.26 -5.92 -14.06
N ILE A 142 -5.71 -4.67 -14.09
CA ILE A 142 -5.36 -3.71 -15.15
C ILE A 142 -3.85 -3.45 -15.15
N THR A 143 -3.26 -3.17 -13.98
CA THR A 143 -1.82 -2.94 -13.86
C THR A 143 -1.02 -4.16 -14.29
N GLN A 144 -1.42 -5.35 -13.85
CA GLN A 144 -0.79 -6.60 -14.24
C GLN A 144 -0.85 -6.83 -15.76
N PHE A 145 -2.04 -6.72 -16.36
CA PHE A 145 -2.23 -6.96 -17.78
C PHE A 145 -1.41 -5.95 -18.61
N SER A 146 -1.48 -4.68 -18.25
CA SER A 146 -0.76 -3.61 -18.96
C SER A 146 0.75 -3.81 -18.88
N ALA A 147 1.28 -4.17 -17.71
CA ALA A 147 2.70 -4.44 -17.53
C ALA A 147 3.16 -5.67 -18.33
N MET A 148 2.40 -6.77 -18.29
CA MET A 148 2.74 -7.99 -19.03
C MET A 148 2.67 -7.76 -20.54
N GLN A 149 1.65 -7.05 -21.03
CA GLN A 149 1.52 -6.74 -22.44
C GLN A 149 2.70 -5.88 -22.94
N ALA A 150 3.11 -4.88 -22.16
CA ALA A 150 4.28 -4.06 -22.49
C ALA A 150 5.58 -4.90 -22.61
N ILE A 151 5.77 -5.88 -21.72
CA ILE A 151 6.92 -6.81 -21.81
C ILE A 151 6.82 -7.66 -23.07
N ILE A 152 5.66 -8.27 -23.34
CA ILE A 152 5.43 -9.13 -24.50
C ILE A 152 5.69 -8.37 -25.80
N ASP A 153 5.17 -7.15 -25.92
CA ASP A 153 5.35 -6.29 -27.09
C ASP A 153 6.83 -5.93 -27.28
N HIS A 154 7.53 -5.60 -26.20
CA HIS A 154 8.95 -5.24 -26.25
C HIS A 154 9.86 -6.40 -26.70
N VAL A 155 9.48 -7.64 -26.38
CA VAL A 155 10.26 -8.85 -26.72
C VAL A 155 9.70 -9.62 -27.91
N ALA A 156 8.75 -9.05 -28.65
CA ALA A 156 8.03 -9.70 -29.76
C ALA A 156 8.98 -10.34 -30.77
N GLU A 157 10.08 -9.65 -31.08
CA GLU A 157 11.05 -10.05 -32.10
C GLU A 157 12.20 -10.93 -31.56
N ALA A 158 12.34 -11.03 -30.24
CA ALA A 158 13.49 -11.65 -29.55
C ALA A 158 13.28 -13.15 -29.33
N THR A 159 14.24 -13.98 -29.73
CA THR A 159 14.15 -15.45 -29.58
C THR A 159 14.80 -15.96 -28.28
N LYS A 160 15.63 -15.15 -27.63
CA LYS A 160 16.18 -15.42 -26.29
C LYS A 160 15.81 -14.26 -25.38
N ILE A 161 15.12 -14.55 -24.29
CA ILE A 161 14.54 -13.54 -23.41
C ILE A 161 15.09 -13.79 -22.00
N HIS A 162 15.58 -12.73 -21.36
CA HIS A 162 16.01 -12.77 -19.97
C HIS A 162 15.24 -11.71 -19.18
N VAL A 163 14.42 -12.17 -18.24
CA VAL A 163 13.66 -11.32 -17.32
C VAL A 163 14.37 -11.28 -15.97
N ILE A 164 14.57 -10.08 -15.45
CA ILE A 164 15.04 -9.85 -14.08
C ILE A 164 13.81 -9.44 -13.26
N ASP A 165 13.37 -10.31 -12.37
CA ASP A 165 12.23 -10.08 -11.50
C ASP A 165 12.72 -9.68 -10.10
N LEU A 166 12.42 -8.44 -9.73
CA LEU A 166 12.84 -7.86 -8.45
C LEU A 166 11.97 -8.32 -7.27
N GLU A 167 10.84 -8.96 -7.53
CA GLU A 167 9.90 -9.41 -6.51
C GLU A 167 9.03 -10.58 -7.02
N ILE A 168 9.68 -11.74 -7.24
CA ILE A 168 9.07 -12.91 -7.88
C ILE A 168 7.81 -13.44 -7.19
N ARG A 169 7.66 -13.19 -5.87
CA ARG A 169 6.54 -13.66 -5.02
C ARG A 169 6.17 -15.13 -5.32
N THR A 170 4.95 -15.37 -5.78
CA THR A 170 4.38 -16.69 -6.13
C THR A 170 4.63 -17.10 -7.59
N GLY A 171 5.23 -16.23 -8.41
CA GLY A 171 5.54 -16.49 -9.82
C GLY A 171 4.37 -16.29 -10.79
N VAL A 172 3.21 -15.76 -10.35
CA VAL A 172 2.02 -15.62 -11.21
C VAL A 172 2.30 -14.83 -12.50
N GLN A 173 3.10 -13.76 -12.43
CA GLN A 173 3.46 -12.97 -13.61
C GLN A 173 4.32 -13.78 -14.58
N SER A 174 5.31 -14.49 -14.05
CA SER A 174 6.18 -15.38 -14.82
C SER A 174 5.38 -16.48 -15.53
N THR A 175 4.38 -17.06 -14.87
CA THR A 175 3.49 -18.04 -15.50
C THR A 175 2.73 -17.46 -16.68
N ILE A 176 2.16 -16.25 -16.53
CA ILE A 176 1.42 -15.59 -17.63
C ILE A 176 2.36 -15.30 -18.80
N LEU A 177 3.56 -14.79 -18.50
CA LEU A 177 4.57 -14.53 -19.53
C LEU A 177 4.97 -15.82 -20.26
N MET A 178 5.24 -16.91 -19.53
CA MET A 178 5.56 -18.21 -20.13
C MET A 178 4.45 -18.68 -21.07
N GLN A 179 3.19 -18.59 -20.65
CA GLN A 179 2.05 -18.99 -21.47
C GLN A 179 1.93 -18.15 -22.74
N ALA A 180 2.08 -16.82 -22.63
CA ALA A 180 2.04 -15.93 -23.79
C ALA A 180 3.19 -16.20 -24.77
N LEU A 181 4.40 -16.41 -24.26
CA LEU A 181 5.59 -16.68 -25.07
C LEU A 181 5.56 -18.09 -25.71
N ALA A 182 5.01 -19.09 -25.02
CA ALA A 182 4.87 -20.46 -25.53
C ALA A 182 3.89 -20.54 -26.72
N GLY A 183 2.88 -19.66 -26.75
CA GLY A 183 1.90 -19.56 -27.84
C GLY A 183 2.39 -18.83 -29.08
N ARG A 184 3.60 -18.26 -29.05
CA ARG A 184 4.13 -17.43 -30.15
C ARG A 184 4.55 -18.28 -31.35
N GLN A 185 3.82 -18.16 -32.46
CA GLN A 185 4.10 -18.89 -33.70
C GLN A 185 5.23 -18.25 -34.52
N GLU A 186 5.17 -16.94 -34.70
CA GLU A 186 6.20 -16.18 -35.41
C GLU A 186 7.41 -15.96 -34.49
N ARG A 187 8.59 -16.37 -34.96
CA ARG A 187 9.85 -16.34 -34.20
C ARG A 187 9.73 -17.03 -32.83
N PRO A 188 9.62 -18.36 -32.75
CA PRO A 188 9.48 -19.07 -31.47
C PRO A 188 10.59 -18.72 -30.46
N VAL A 189 10.22 -18.60 -29.18
CA VAL A 189 11.20 -18.38 -28.11
C VAL A 189 12.03 -19.64 -27.94
N GLN A 190 13.34 -19.51 -28.17
CA GLN A 190 14.32 -20.58 -28.02
C GLN A 190 14.76 -20.77 -26.57
N HIS A 191 14.78 -19.70 -25.78
CA HIS A 191 15.19 -19.73 -24.38
C HIS A 191 14.57 -18.59 -23.59
N LEU A 192 14.01 -18.91 -22.43
CA LEU A 192 13.55 -17.96 -21.42
C LEU A 192 14.40 -18.14 -20.16
N THR A 193 15.05 -17.07 -19.72
CA THR A 193 15.72 -17.01 -18.43
C THR A 193 14.94 -16.09 -17.51
N ILE A 194 14.69 -16.51 -16.27
CA ILE A 194 14.18 -15.64 -15.21
C ILE A 194 15.21 -15.61 -14.09
N THR A 195 15.69 -14.41 -13.76
CA THR A 195 16.49 -14.18 -12.56
C THR A 195 15.61 -13.50 -11.52
N ALA A 196 15.32 -14.22 -10.43
CA ALA A 196 14.63 -13.65 -9.29
C ALA A 196 15.66 -13.01 -8.33
N VAL A 197 15.49 -11.72 -8.06
CA VAL A 197 16.26 -10.98 -7.07
C VAL A 197 15.50 -11.03 -5.75
N GLY A 198 16.19 -11.43 -4.68
CA GLY A 198 15.62 -11.53 -3.36
C GLY A 198 16.51 -10.86 -2.32
N THR A 199 15.90 -10.12 -1.40
CA THR A 199 16.61 -9.61 -0.23
C THR A 199 16.52 -10.57 0.95
N LYS A 200 15.48 -11.41 0.98
CA LYS A 200 15.15 -12.32 2.09
C LYS A 200 14.53 -13.63 1.60
N SER A 201 14.57 -14.66 2.45
CA SER A 201 13.88 -15.95 2.26
C SER A 201 14.16 -16.67 0.92
N LYS A 202 15.44 -16.96 0.65
CA LYS A 202 15.86 -17.77 -0.51
C LYS A 202 15.03 -19.06 -0.72
N PRO A 203 14.69 -19.85 0.33
CA PRO A 203 13.92 -21.09 0.14
C PRO A 203 12.55 -20.89 -0.51
N ARG A 204 11.90 -19.73 -0.28
CA ARG A 204 10.61 -19.42 -0.93
C ARG A 204 10.78 -19.10 -2.41
N ILE A 205 11.85 -18.39 -2.76
CA ILE A 205 12.20 -18.08 -4.14
C ILE A 205 12.53 -19.37 -4.89
N GLU A 206 13.29 -20.27 -4.26
CA GLU A 206 13.56 -21.62 -4.78
C GLU A 206 12.25 -22.38 -5.01
N GLN A 207 11.35 -22.42 -4.02
CA GLN A 207 10.04 -23.06 -4.18
C GLN A 207 9.21 -22.45 -5.32
N THR A 208 9.31 -21.15 -5.56
CA THR A 208 8.66 -20.51 -6.71
C THR A 208 9.31 -20.93 -8.02
N GLY A 209 10.64 -20.97 -8.10
CA GLY A 209 11.38 -21.49 -9.24
C GLY A 209 10.98 -22.93 -9.60
N GLU A 210 10.95 -23.82 -8.61
CA GLU A 210 10.51 -25.22 -8.78
C GLU A 210 9.08 -25.33 -9.31
N ARG A 211 8.17 -24.44 -8.86
CA ARG A 211 6.79 -24.39 -9.37
C ARG A 211 6.68 -23.85 -10.80
N LEU A 212 7.62 -23.00 -11.23
CA LEU A 212 7.65 -22.44 -12.58
C LEU A 212 8.23 -23.41 -13.61
N MET A 213 9.18 -24.26 -13.22
CA MET A 213 9.81 -25.25 -14.12
C MET A 213 8.81 -26.08 -14.95
N PRO A 214 7.78 -26.74 -14.37
CA PRO A 214 6.82 -27.51 -15.16
C PRO A 214 5.87 -26.63 -16.00
N LEU A 215 5.79 -25.33 -15.72
CA LEU A 215 4.92 -24.37 -16.42
C LEU A 215 5.60 -23.73 -17.63
N SER A 216 6.88 -24.02 -17.88
CA SER A 216 7.60 -23.49 -19.05
C SER A 216 7.16 -24.12 -20.37
N LEU A 217 6.24 -25.09 -20.36
CA LEU A 217 5.67 -25.73 -21.55
C LEU A 217 6.75 -26.21 -22.53
N ASN A 218 6.75 -25.68 -23.75
CA ASN A 218 7.70 -25.98 -24.83
C ASN A 218 8.92 -25.05 -24.85
N LEU A 219 9.06 -24.14 -23.87
CA LEU A 219 10.19 -23.22 -23.77
C LEU A 219 11.37 -23.91 -23.08
N LYS A 220 12.58 -23.75 -23.62
CA LYS A 220 13.78 -23.99 -22.82
C LYS A 220 13.83 -22.92 -21.74
N PHE A 221 13.85 -23.34 -20.48
CA PHE A 221 13.74 -22.43 -19.35
C PHE A 221 14.94 -22.55 -18.41
N SER A 222 15.35 -21.43 -17.83
CA SER A 222 16.37 -21.37 -16.78
C SER A 222 15.94 -20.39 -15.71
N PHE A 223 16.04 -20.80 -14.45
CA PHE A 223 15.70 -20.00 -13.30
C PHE A 223 16.96 -19.76 -12.46
N HIS A 224 17.27 -18.49 -12.19
CA HIS A 224 18.39 -18.09 -11.37
C HIS A 224 17.89 -17.28 -10.17
N ILE A 225 18.63 -17.37 -9.07
CA ILE A 225 18.34 -16.62 -7.86
C ILE A 225 19.56 -15.79 -7.51
N VAL A 226 19.35 -14.49 -7.35
CA VAL A 226 20.35 -13.56 -6.85
C VAL A 226 19.86 -13.06 -5.49
N MET A 227 20.62 -13.39 -4.44
CA MET A 227 20.34 -12.87 -3.11
C MET A 227 21.18 -11.62 -2.88
N GLU A 228 20.54 -10.45 -2.79
CA GLU A 228 21.21 -9.20 -2.46
C GLU A 228 20.78 -8.71 -1.09
N LEU A 229 21.71 -8.76 -0.13
CA LEU A 229 21.66 -7.93 1.05
C LEU A 229 22.14 -6.57 0.59
N ILE A 230 21.28 -5.56 0.37
CA ILE A 230 21.53 -4.10 0.44
C ILE A 230 20.58 -3.31 -0.50
N SER A 231 20.19 -2.12 -0.04
CA SER A 231 19.48 -1.03 -0.73
C SER A 231 19.83 -0.87 -2.23
N TRP A 232 18.79 -0.59 -3.04
CA TRP A 232 18.78 -0.28 -4.49
C TRP A 232 19.97 0.55 -5.02
N ASN A 233 20.56 1.41 -4.18
CA ASN A 233 21.72 2.22 -4.55
C ASN A 233 22.98 1.40 -4.82
N SER A 234 23.09 0.17 -4.30
CA SER A 234 24.29 -0.68 -4.48
C SER A 234 24.22 -1.59 -5.71
N MET A 235 23.03 -1.85 -6.27
CA MET A 235 22.87 -2.66 -7.49
C MET A 235 23.44 -1.95 -8.74
N LYS A 236 23.49 -0.61 -8.76
CA LYS A 236 24.01 0.17 -9.89
C LYS A 236 25.51 -0.04 -10.14
N THR A 237 26.27 -0.42 -9.10
CA THR A 237 27.72 -0.61 -9.18
C THR A 237 28.13 -2.02 -9.61
N SER A 238 27.22 -2.99 -9.57
CA SER A 238 27.52 -4.40 -9.89
C SER A 238 27.17 -4.81 -11.33
N LEU A 239 26.57 -3.90 -12.11
CA LEU A 239 26.13 -4.13 -13.50
C LEU A 239 26.96 -3.36 -14.56
N ASN A 240 28.08 -2.75 -14.14
CA ASN A 240 29.13 -2.21 -15.01
C ASN A 240 30.40 -3.05 -14.90
#